data_AF-A0A2S6HFF3-F1
#
_entry.id   AF-A0A2S6HFF3-F1
#
_cell.length_a   1.000
_cell.length_b   1.000
_cell.length_c   1.000
_cell.angle_alpha   90.00
_cell.angle_beta   90.00
_cell.angle_gamma   90.00
#
_symmetry.space_group_name_H-M   'P 1'
#
loop_
_entity.id
_entity.type
_entity.pdbx_description
1 polymer ?
#
loop_
_entity_poly.entity_id
_entity_poly.type
_entity_poly.pdbx_seq_one_letter_code
_entity_poly.pdbx_strand_id
1 'polypeptide(L)'
;MELLIAFILAANFLTSPCAAAQTSATNTTVVDNLAGMRWLKVANPETYYREDIAKRQFRFFEVLGYSSEILEVGNLTYSRCYAAKIQLDRIEGTTDMPRSLEYGELNNKASVFAKAYNKLMKSYADSHGLSNCRAGTDWDEAVDKIDDYVWGESQDEGLVGYDDAGSTVTLKIDLKDPARAKSVVTFACKRLKKHKITETVNVEIAEWLPGPGYHVRKLSTWACKSGSIVTP
;
A
#
# COMPACT_ATOMS: atom_id res chain seq x y z
N MET A 1 -50.00 -38.07 -64.24
CA MET A 1 -49.29 -39.24 -63.70
C MET A 1 -48.87 -38.86 -62.29
N GLU A 2 -49.83 -38.91 -61.37
CA GLU A 2 -49.99 -39.94 -60.31
C GLU A 2 -49.07 -39.64 -59.11
N LEU A 3 -49.64 -39.09 -58.03
CA LEU A 3 -50.15 -39.76 -56.81
C LEU A 3 -48.99 -40.19 -55.85
N LEU A 4 -48.78 -39.55 -54.68
CA LEU A 4 -49.49 -39.60 -53.38
C LEU A 4 -48.89 -40.63 -52.39
N ILE A 5 -48.77 -40.20 -51.12
CA ILE A 5 -48.79 -40.96 -49.84
C ILE A 5 -47.45 -41.12 -49.06
N ALA A 6 -47.24 -40.15 -48.16
CA ALA A 6 -47.10 -40.18 -46.68
C ALA A 6 -46.63 -41.41 -45.84
N PHE A 7 -46.17 -41.05 -44.61
CA PHE A 7 -46.09 -41.79 -43.32
C PHE A 7 -44.76 -42.55 -43.02
N ILE A 8 -44.08 -42.52 -41.84
CA ILE A 8 -44.39 -42.23 -40.42
C ILE A 8 -43.10 -41.81 -39.64
N LEU A 9 -43.33 -41.12 -38.51
CA LEU A 9 -42.44 -40.72 -37.42
C LEU A 9 -41.38 -41.76 -36.95
N ALA A 10 -40.23 -41.25 -36.51
CA ALA A 10 -39.57 -41.75 -35.30
C ALA A 10 -38.92 -40.59 -34.55
N ALA A 11 -39.42 -40.35 -33.33
CA ALA A 11 -38.83 -39.44 -32.37
C ALA A 11 -37.42 -39.91 -31.99
N ASN A 12 -36.45 -38.99 -32.04
CA ASN A 12 -35.25 -39.07 -31.21
C ASN A 12 -34.94 -37.66 -30.71
N PHE A 13 -35.60 -37.30 -29.60
CA PHE A 13 -35.07 -36.34 -28.66
C PHE A 13 -33.77 -36.92 -28.09
N LEU A 14 -32.66 -36.72 -28.80
CA LEU A 14 -31.34 -36.88 -28.24
C LEU A 14 -30.94 -35.52 -27.70
N THR A 15 -31.19 -35.39 -26.39
CA THR A 15 -30.52 -34.46 -25.49
C THR A 15 -29.07 -34.29 -25.89
N SER A 16 -28.72 -33.17 -26.52
CA SER A 16 -27.33 -32.74 -26.55
C SER A 16 -26.90 -32.58 -25.09
N PRO A 17 -25.90 -33.31 -24.60
CA PRO A 17 -25.31 -32.94 -23.35
C PRO A 17 -24.72 -31.56 -23.58
N CYS A 18 -25.30 -30.56 -22.92
CA CYS A 18 -24.56 -29.36 -22.55
C CYS A 18 -23.23 -29.86 -22.00
N ALA A 19 -22.17 -29.75 -22.81
CA ALA A 19 -20.83 -29.77 -22.29
C ALA A 19 -20.77 -28.53 -21.41
N ALA A 20 -21.13 -28.70 -20.13
CA ALA A 20 -20.74 -27.78 -19.11
C ALA A 20 -19.22 -27.72 -19.24
N ALA A 21 -18.74 -26.62 -19.82
CA ALA A 21 -17.36 -26.25 -19.69
C ALA A 21 -17.14 -26.13 -18.19
N GLN A 22 -16.62 -27.21 -17.59
CA GLN A 22 -15.90 -27.11 -16.34
C GLN A 22 -14.69 -26.27 -16.67
N THR A 23 -14.85 -24.95 -16.59
CA THR A 23 -13.75 -24.04 -16.40
C THR A 23 -13.11 -24.47 -15.09
N SER A 24 -12.07 -25.30 -15.22
CA SER A 24 -11.13 -25.61 -14.16
C SER A 24 -10.39 -24.30 -13.83
N ALA A 25 -11.06 -23.44 -13.05
CA ALA A 25 -10.61 -22.09 -12.74
C ALA A 25 -9.59 -22.06 -11.57
N THR A 26 -8.94 -23.18 -11.28
CA THR A 26 -8.11 -23.31 -10.07
C THR A 26 -6.61 -23.50 -10.33
N ASN A 27 -6.19 -23.83 -11.56
CA ASN A 27 -4.79 -24.09 -11.88
C ASN A 27 -4.09 -23.01 -12.73
N THR A 28 -4.83 -22.13 -13.40
CA THR A 28 -4.25 -21.11 -14.29
C THR A 28 -3.52 -20.02 -13.48
N THR A 29 -4.01 -19.65 -12.29
CA THR A 29 -3.44 -18.57 -11.48
C THR A 29 -2.10 -18.91 -10.81
N VAL A 30 -1.80 -20.18 -10.51
CA VAL A 30 -0.57 -20.55 -9.78
C VAL A 30 0.64 -20.63 -10.72
N VAL A 31 0.46 -21.19 -11.92
CA VAL A 31 1.52 -21.33 -12.92
C VAL A 31 1.94 -19.97 -13.45
N ASP A 32 0.97 -19.07 -13.67
CA ASP A 32 1.21 -17.73 -14.19
C ASP A 32 1.93 -16.82 -13.18
N ASN A 33 1.58 -16.90 -11.89
CA ASN A 33 2.23 -16.11 -10.84
C ASN A 33 3.69 -16.53 -10.59
N LEU A 34 3.97 -17.83 -10.56
CA LEU A 34 5.35 -18.34 -10.42
C LEU A 34 6.22 -17.96 -11.62
N ALA A 35 5.67 -18.00 -12.84
CA ALA A 35 6.39 -17.59 -14.04
C ALA A 35 6.79 -16.10 -14.00
N GLY A 36 5.90 -15.23 -13.51
CA GLY A 36 6.14 -13.80 -13.35
C GLY A 36 7.28 -13.45 -12.38
N MET A 37 7.63 -14.35 -11.47
CA MET A 37 8.66 -14.13 -10.44
C MET A 37 10.02 -14.78 -10.77
N ARG A 38 10.11 -15.62 -11.81
CA ARG A 38 11.33 -16.41 -12.07
C ARG A 38 12.59 -15.57 -12.31
N TRP A 39 12.45 -14.36 -12.84
CA TRP A 39 13.57 -13.45 -13.07
C TRP A 39 14.28 -13.07 -11.76
N LEU A 40 13.59 -13.10 -10.61
CA LEU A 40 14.16 -12.85 -9.28
C LEU A 40 15.24 -13.87 -8.88
N LYS A 41 15.29 -15.04 -9.52
CA LYS A 41 16.35 -16.02 -9.26
C LYS A 41 17.74 -15.49 -9.62
N VAL A 42 17.82 -14.57 -10.59
CA VAL A 42 19.07 -14.01 -11.11
C VAL A 42 19.11 -12.48 -11.04
N ALA A 43 18.05 -11.84 -10.55
CA ALA A 43 17.96 -10.39 -10.46
C ALA A 43 19.04 -9.81 -9.53
N ASN A 44 19.67 -8.73 -9.98
CA ASN A 44 20.60 -7.95 -9.16
C ASN A 44 20.06 -6.52 -9.03
N PRO A 45 19.72 -6.05 -7.82
CA PRO A 45 19.11 -4.74 -7.61
C PRO A 45 20.00 -3.57 -8.03
N GLU A 46 21.33 -3.67 -7.86
CA GLU A 46 22.25 -2.63 -8.32
C GLU A 46 22.31 -2.54 -9.84
N THR A 47 22.39 -3.68 -10.53
CA THR A 47 22.42 -3.70 -12.00
C THR A 47 21.12 -3.11 -12.56
N TYR A 48 19.96 -3.55 -12.05
CA TYR A 48 18.66 -3.02 -12.44
C TYR A 48 18.57 -1.51 -12.20
N TYR A 49 18.95 -1.05 -11.01
CA TYR A 49 18.99 0.37 -10.67
C TYR A 49 19.85 1.17 -11.65
N ARG A 50 21.09 0.72 -11.94
CA ARG A 50 21.99 1.43 -12.86
C ARG A 50 21.41 1.51 -14.27
N GLU A 51 20.82 0.43 -14.76
CA GLU A 51 20.17 0.39 -16.07
C GLU A 51 18.98 1.34 -16.15
N ASP A 52 18.14 1.36 -15.12
CA ASP A 52 16.96 2.21 -15.04
C ASP A 52 17.35 3.68 -15.03
N ILE A 53 18.36 4.06 -14.24
CA ILE A 53 18.93 5.43 -14.26
C ILE A 53 19.47 5.79 -15.65
N ALA A 54 20.22 4.88 -16.30
CA ALA A 54 20.75 5.12 -17.64
C ALA A 54 19.63 5.32 -18.68
N LYS A 55 18.51 4.62 -18.53
CA LYS A 55 17.31 4.72 -19.37
C LYS A 55 16.35 5.84 -18.94
N ARG A 56 16.67 6.58 -17.86
CA ARG A 56 15.79 7.58 -17.22
C ARG A 56 14.42 7.02 -16.82
N GLN A 57 14.41 5.75 -16.40
CA GLN A 57 13.26 5.07 -15.82
C GLN A 57 13.36 5.17 -14.30
N PHE A 58 12.41 5.85 -13.67
CA PHE A 58 12.39 6.01 -12.22
C PHE A 58 11.17 5.30 -11.68
N ARG A 59 11.40 4.27 -10.87
CA ARG A 59 10.36 3.47 -10.25
C ARG A 59 10.77 3.02 -8.86
N PHE A 60 9.80 2.74 -8.02
CA PHE A 60 9.94 1.89 -6.85
C PHE A 60 9.22 0.57 -7.09
N PHE A 61 9.68 -0.48 -6.43
CA PHE A 61 9.00 -1.76 -6.42
C PHE A 61 8.09 -1.91 -5.21
N GLU A 62 6.84 -2.27 -5.46
CA GLU A 62 5.86 -2.70 -4.47
C GLU A 62 5.85 -4.23 -4.38
N VAL A 63 5.80 -4.74 -3.15
CA VAL A 63 5.63 -6.17 -2.86
C VAL A 63 4.29 -6.37 -2.17
N LEU A 64 3.49 -7.30 -2.67
CA LEU A 64 2.27 -7.74 -2.02
C LEU A 64 2.58 -8.80 -0.95
N GLY A 65 2.21 -8.48 0.28
CA GLY A 65 2.12 -9.40 1.39
C GLY A 65 0.73 -9.32 1.99
N TYR A 66 0.66 -9.21 3.32
CA TYR A 66 -0.61 -8.96 4.02
C TYR A 66 -1.20 -7.60 3.62
N SER A 67 -0.33 -6.65 3.32
CA SER A 67 -0.62 -5.39 2.67
C SER A 67 0.34 -5.16 1.50
N SER A 68 0.06 -4.13 0.71
CA SER A 68 1.02 -3.55 -0.23
C SER A 68 2.15 -2.86 0.52
N GLU A 69 3.38 -3.27 0.25
CA GLU A 69 4.58 -2.70 0.88
C GLU A 69 5.54 -2.11 -0.15
N ILE A 70 5.92 -0.84 0.04
CA ILE A 70 6.99 -0.17 -0.72
C ILE A 70 8.23 -0.12 0.19
N LEU A 71 8.93 -1.24 0.32
CA LEU A 71 10.03 -1.40 1.27
C LEU A 71 11.08 -0.27 1.14
N GLU A 72 11.56 0.25 2.29
CA GLU A 72 12.48 1.40 2.45
C GLU A 72 11.90 2.78 2.08
N VAL A 73 10.70 2.84 1.50
CA VAL A 73 10.04 4.10 1.14
C VAL A 73 8.81 4.32 2.03
N GLY A 74 7.91 3.35 2.10
CA GLY A 74 6.60 3.50 2.73
C GLY A 74 5.54 4.07 1.79
N ASN A 75 4.28 3.77 2.08
CA ASN A 75 3.15 4.12 1.21
C ASN A 75 2.88 5.63 1.23
N LEU A 76 2.87 6.22 2.43
CA LEU A 76 2.57 7.64 2.58
C LEU A 76 3.74 8.50 2.09
N THR A 77 4.97 8.08 2.35
CA THR A 77 6.16 8.77 1.85
C THR A 77 6.22 8.68 0.32
N TYR A 78 5.87 7.55 -0.28
CA TYR A 78 5.75 7.45 -1.73
C TYR A 78 4.72 8.45 -2.29
N SER A 79 3.49 8.42 -1.77
CA SER A 79 2.40 9.26 -2.29
C SER A 79 2.73 10.76 -2.17
N ARG A 80 3.35 11.18 -1.07
CA ARG A 80 3.69 12.58 -0.81
C ARG A 80 4.95 13.05 -1.51
N CYS A 81 5.99 12.23 -1.51
CA CYS A 81 7.32 12.69 -1.90
C CYS A 81 7.68 12.32 -3.33
N TYR A 82 7.19 11.20 -3.88
CA TYR A 82 7.75 10.63 -5.10
C TYR A 82 6.74 10.39 -6.24
N ALA A 83 5.44 10.22 -5.93
CA ALA A 83 4.42 9.80 -6.91
C ALA A 83 4.28 10.72 -8.15
N ALA A 84 4.72 11.97 -8.07
CA ALA A 84 4.69 12.88 -9.21
C ALA A 84 5.74 12.57 -10.30
N LYS A 85 6.83 11.87 -9.95
CA LYS A 85 8.02 11.70 -10.82
C LYS A 85 8.54 10.27 -10.88
N ILE A 86 8.14 9.41 -9.96
CA ILE A 86 8.61 8.03 -9.82
C ILE A 86 7.40 7.12 -9.87
N GLN A 87 7.46 6.11 -10.73
CA GLN A 87 6.40 5.11 -10.90
C GLN A 87 6.42 4.11 -9.75
N LEU A 88 5.29 3.45 -9.50
CA LEU A 88 5.22 2.30 -8.61
C LEU A 88 4.95 1.05 -9.44
N ASP A 89 5.94 0.16 -9.49
CA ASP A 89 5.88 -1.12 -10.20
C ASP A 89 5.67 -2.24 -9.17
N ARG A 90 4.55 -2.94 -9.27
CA ARG A 90 4.32 -4.12 -8.45
C ARG A 90 5.16 -5.29 -8.96
N ILE A 91 5.80 -6.01 -8.05
CA ILE A 91 6.38 -7.32 -8.37
C ILE A 91 5.23 -8.33 -8.45
N GLU A 92 4.75 -8.54 -9.67
CA GLU A 92 3.66 -9.46 -9.96
C GLU A 92 3.94 -10.87 -9.43
N GLY A 93 2.89 -11.49 -8.90
CA GLY A 93 2.97 -12.78 -8.23
C GLY A 93 3.28 -12.72 -6.74
N THR A 94 3.69 -11.59 -6.15
CA THR A 94 3.86 -11.53 -4.69
C THR A 94 2.53 -11.71 -3.93
N THR A 95 2.55 -12.33 -2.73
CA THR A 95 1.34 -12.65 -1.94
C THR A 95 1.66 -12.93 -0.46
N ASP A 96 0.69 -12.72 0.44
CA ASP A 96 0.72 -13.19 1.82
C ASP A 96 0.61 -14.71 2.00
N MET A 97 0.04 -15.42 1.03
CA MET A 97 -0.27 -16.86 1.15
C MET A 97 0.49 -17.69 0.09
N PRO A 98 1.81 -17.88 0.23
CA PRO A 98 2.59 -18.69 -0.70
C PRO A 98 2.10 -20.15 -0.66
N ARG A 99 1.74 -20.68 -1.83
CA ARG A 99 1.15 -22.03 -1.97
C ARG A 99 2.19 -23.16 -2.06
N SER A 100 3.47 -22.84 -2.12
CA SER A 100 4.58 -23.80 -2.15
C SER A 100 5.85 -23.19 -1.56
N LEU A 101 6.82 -24.04 -1.21
CA LEU A 101 8.13 -23.59 -0.72
C LEU A 101 8.85 -22.71 -1.74
N GLU A 102 8.89 -23.12 -3.01
CA GLU A 102 9.50 -22.33 -4.09
C GLU A 102 8.86 -20.94 -4.22
N TYR A 103 7.53 -20.88 -4.06
CA TYR A 103 6.83 -19.60 -4.07
C TYR A 103 7.22 -18.73 -2.87
N GLY A 104 7.27 -19.30 -1.66
CA GLY A 104 7.74 -18.59 -0.47
C GLY A 104 9.17 -18.06 -0.61
N GLU A 105 10.08 -18.84 -1.21
CA GLU A 105 11.44 -18.40 -1.50
C GLU A 105 11.49 -17.24 -2.50
N LEU A 106 10.67 -17.28 -3.55
CA LEU A 106 10.57 -16.21 -4.53
C LEU A 106 9.97 -14.93 -3.94
N ASN A 107 8.95 -15.03 -3.07
CA ASN A 107 8.43 -13.89 -2.32
C ASN A 107 9.51 -13.24 -1.46
N ASN A 108 10.26 -14.03 -0.72
CA ASN A 108 11.36 -13.49 0.08
C ASN A 108 12.42 -12.81 -0.79
N LYS A 109 12.76 -13.39 -1.95
CA LYS A 109 13.66 -12.76 -2.93
C LYS A 109 13.09 -11.45 -3.48
N ALA A 110 11.78 -11.37 -3.72
CA ALA A 110 11.11 -10.13 -4.14
C ALA A 110 11.27 -9.04 -3.07
N SER A 111 11.01 -9.34 -1.81
CA SER A 111 11.20 -8.39 -0.69
C SER A 111 12.64 -7.92 -0.57
N VAL A 112 13.61 -8.85 -0.61
CA VAL A 112 15.05 -8.52 -0.54
C VAL A 112 15.48 -7.65 -1.72
N PHE A 113 15.03 -8.00 -2.93
CA PHE A 113 15.31 -7.23 -4.15
C PHE A 113 14.71 -5.82 -4.06
N ALA A 114 13.40 -5.70 -3.78
CA ALA A 114 12.69 -4.43 -3.69
C ALA A 114 13.32 -3.53 -2.62
N LYS A 115 13.64 -4.06 -1.44
CA LYS A 115 14.34 -3.33 -0.37
C LYS A 115 15.65 -2.72 -0.86
N ALA A 116 16.52 -3.54 -1.45
CA ALA A 116 17.84 -3.08 -1.91
C ALA A 116 17.73 -2.07 -3.06
N TYR A 117 16.89 -2.36 -4.05
CA TYR A 117 16.68 -1.48 -5.20
C TYR A 117 16.04 -0.15 -4.77
N ASN A 118 14.96 -0.19 -3.99
CA ASN A 118 14.24 1.02 -3.56
C ASN A 118 15.12 1.93 -2.74
N LYS A 119 15.99 1.39 -1.88
CA LYS A 119 16.98 2.18 -1.13
C LYS A 119 17.92 2.96 -2.06
N LEU A 120 18.40 2.34 -3.13
CA LEU A 120 19.27 2.99 -4.12
C LEU A 120 18.49 4.08 -4.88
N MET A 121 17.30 3.75 -5.39
CA MET A 121 16.46 4.71 -6.11
C MET A 121 16.04 5.88 -5.22
N LYS A 122 15.72 5.65 -3.95
CA LYS A 122 15.36 6.69 -2.99
C LYS A 122 16.52 7.67 -2.79
N SER A 123 17.73 7.16 -2.60
CA SER A 123 18.94 7.97 -2.47
C SER A 123 19.20 8.82 -3.73
N TYR A 124 19.03 8.23 -4.91
CA TYR A 124 19.13 8.94 -6.18
C TYR A 124 18.06 10.04 -6.28
N ALA A 125 16.81 9.71 -6.01
CA ALA A 125 15.68 10.61 -6.09
C ALA A 125 15.83 11.83 -5.16
N ASP A 126 16.27 11.58 -3.92
CA ASP A 126 16.54 12.61 -2.91
C ASP A 126 17.69 13.55 -3.33
N SER A 127 18.69 13.04 -4.04
CA SER A 127 19.87 13.82 -4.47
C SER A 127 19.71 14.52 -5.84
N HIS A 128 18.76 14.09 -6.67
CA HIS A 128 18.58 14.58 -8.04
C HIS A 128 17.26 15.34 -8.25
N GLY A 129 16.57 15.73 -7.18
CA GLY A 129 15.35 16.55 -7.26
C GLY A 129 14.14 15.81 -7.83
N LEU A 130 14.12 14.47 -7.72
CA LEU A 130 12.95 13.65 -8.05
C LEU A 130 11.97 13.52 -6.88
N SER A 131 12.37 13.98 -5.69
CA SER A 131 11.48 14.16 -4.54
C SER A 131 10.85 15.56 -4.54
N ASN A 132 9.56 15.65 -4.20
CA ASN A 132 8.89 16.90 -3.87
C ASN A 132 9.05 17.28 -2.39
N CYS A 133 9.59 16.36 -1.59
CA CYS A 133 9.91 16.58 -0.19
C CYS A 133 11.37 16.99 -0.01
N ARG A 134 11.71 17.41 1.21
CA ARG A 134 13.11 17.59 1.58
C ARG A 134 13.79 16.22 1.69
N ALA A 135 15.07 16.15 1.31
CA ALA A 135 15.85 14.92 1.43
C ALA A 135 15.81 14.35 2.87
N GLY A 136 15.42 13.08 2.99
CA GLY A 136 15.24 12.37 4.25
C GLY A 136 13.95 12.70 5.01
N THR A 137 12.94 13.27 4.33
CA THR A 137 11.56 13.24 4.83
C THR A 137 11.06 11.80 4.87
N ASP A 138 10.41 11.42 5.97
CA ASP A 138 9.86 10.08 6.19
C ASP A 138 8.49 10.21 6.88
N TRP A 139 7.42 10.03 6.10
CA TRP A 139 6.06 10.18 6.58
C TRP A 139 5.58 8.96 7.34
N ASP A 140 5.90 7.77 6.83
CA ASP A 140 5.48 6.50 7.43
C ASP A 140 6.11 6.37 8.82
N GLU A 141 7.43 6.59 8.96
CA GLU A 141 8.09 6.53 10.27
C GLU A 141 7.55 7.61 11.24
N ALA A 142 7.19 8.79 10.73
CA ALA A 142 6.58 9.83 11.56
C ALA A 142 5.21 9.40 12.10
N VAL A 143 4.35 8.84 11.24
CA VAL A 143 3.01 8.36 11.61
C VAL A 143 3.12 7.16 12.54
N ASP A 144 3.97 6.17 12.25
CA ASP A 144 4.19 5.00 13.11
C ASP A 144 4.61 5.42 14.52
N LYS A 145 5.51 6.41 14.65
CA LYS A 145 5.93 6.90 15.97
C LYS A 145 4.81 7.64 16.70
N ILE A 146 3.89 8.28 15.99
CA ILE A 146 2.71 8.94 16.57
C ILE A 146 1.71 7.88 17.01
N ASP A 147 1.47 6.86 16.18
CA ASP A 147 0.62 5.73 16.48
C ASP A 147 1.14 5.00 17.73
N ASP A 148 2.42 4.60 17.77
CA ASP A 148 3.07 4.02 18.95
C ASP A 148 2.81 4.83 20.24
N TYR A 149 2.82 6.16 20.14
CA TYR A 149 2.58 7.06 21.28
C TYR A 149 1.10 7.18 21.66
N VAL A 150 0.21 7.12 20.68
CA VAL A 150 -1.24 7.16 20.88
C VAL A 150 -1.73 5.87 21.49
N TRP A 151 -1.24 4.72 21.00
CA TRP A 151 -1.53 3.40 21.57
C TRP A 151 -0.96 3.28 22.99
N GLY A 152 0.22 3.82 23.29
CA GLY A 152 0.77 3.73 24.66
C GLY A 152 1.22 2.30 25.01
N GLU A 153 1.04 1.88 26.28
CA GLU A 153 1.41 0.52 26.73
C GLU A 153 0.30 -0.52 26.49
N SER A 154 -0.92 -0.09 26.12
CA SER A 154 -2.07 -0.96 25.89
C SER A 154 -2.70 -0.69 24.53
N GLN A 155 -3.14 -1.72 23.81
CA GLN A 155 -3.72 -1.58 22.47
C GLN A 155 -5.08 -0.83 22.38
N ASP A 156 -5.43 -0.13 23.45
CA ASP A 156 -6.76 0.34 23.75
C ASP A 156 -6.81 1.87 23.92
N GLU A 157 -5.76 2.63 23.64
CA GLU A 157 -5.73 4.06 23.98
C GLU A 157 -6.17 4.99 22.84
N GLY A 158 -6.09 4.53 21.60
CA GLY A 158 -6.53 5.29 20.43
C GLY A 158 -6.15 4.66 19.10
N LEU A 159 -6.48 5.34 18.00
CA LEU A 159 -6.14 4.96 16.63
C LEU A 159 -5.62 6.17 15.85
N VAL A 160 -4.60 5.96 15.02
CA VAL A 160 -4.10 6.98 14.09
C VAL A 160 -4.40 6.57 12.65
N GLY A 161 -5.06 7.47 11.93
CA GLY A 161 -5.24 7.40 10.49
C GLY A 161 -4.73 8.68 9.84
N TYR A 162 -4.69 8.68 8.51
CA TYR A 162 -4.38 9.86 7.74
C TYR A 162 -5.25 9.94 6.49
N ASP A 163 -5.52 11.17 6.08
CA ASP A 163 -6.20 11.51 4.85
C ASP A 163 -5.20 12.28 3.99
N ASP A 164 -4.84 11.70 2.85
CA ASP A 164 -3.90 12.27 1.88
C ASP A 164 -4.61 12.90 0.67
N ALA A 165 -5.95 12.95 0.68
CA ALA A 165 -6.75 13.60 -0.36
C ALA A 165 -6.68 15.13 -0.21
N GLY A 166 -5.64 15.75 -0.76
CA GLY A 166 -5.56 17.20 -0.92
C GLY A 166 -4.16 17.80 -0.79
N SER A 167 -4.11 19.14 -0.83
CA SER A 167 -2.86 19.90 -0.69
C SER A 167 -2.25 19.82 0.71
N THR A 168 -3.05 19.47 1.72
CA THR A 168 -2.64 19.33 3.13
C THR A 168 -2.97 17.93 3.64
N VAL A 169 -2.05 17.32 4.39
CA VAL A 169 -2.31 16.04 5.07
C VAL A 169 -3.12 16.29 6.34
N THR A 170 -4.12 15.47 6.57
CA THR A 170 -4.86 15.46 7.84
C THR A 170 -4.59 14.14 8.57
N LEU A 171 -3.88 14.22 9.69
CA LEU A 171 -3.78 13.11 10.65
C LEU A 171 -5.06 13.08 11.47
N LYS A 172 -5.77 11.95 11.45
CA LYS A 172 -6.97 11.69 12.26
C LYS A 172 -6.54 10.84 13.44
N ILE A 173 -6.72 11.33 14.65
CA ILE A 173 -6.32 10.66 15.87
C ILE A 173 -7.54 10.53 16.78
N ASP A 174 -7.95 9.30 16.98
CA ASP A 174 -9.12 8.96 17.79
C ASP A 174 -8.62 8.51 19.16
N LEU A 175 -9.05 9.18 20.24
CA LEU A 175 -8.57 8.96 21.60
C LEU A 175 -9.68 8.43 22.49
N LYS A 176 -9.38 7.45 23.36
CA LYS A 176 -10.30 7.09 24.46
C LYS A 176 -10.29 8.11 25.60
N ASP A 177 -9.16 8.80 25.81
CA ASP A 177 -9.03 9.88 26.80
C ASP A 177 -8.80 11.25 26.10
N PRO A 178 -9.86 12.05 25.92
CA PRO A 178 -9.78 13.40 25.37
C PRO A 178 -8.81 14.34 26.09
N ALA A 179 -8.54 14.13 27.38
CA ALA A 179 -7.66 15.02 28.15
C ALA A 179 -6.22 15.00 27.61
N ARG A 180 -5.83 13.95 26.89
CA ARG A 180 -4.52 13.81 26.23
C ARG A 180 -4.39 14.56 24.91
N ALA A 181 -5.47 15.13 24.37
CA ALA A 181 -5.46 15.75 23.03
C ALA A 181 -4.27 16.70 22.80
N LYS A 182 -4.03 17.62 23.75
CA LYS A 182 -2.94 18.60 23.63
C LYS A 182 -1.55 17.96 23.67
N SER A 183 -1.32 16.94 24.51
CA SER A 183 -0.02 16.27 24.61
C SER A 183 0.26 15.43 23.37
N VAL A 184 -0.75 14.72 22.86
CA VAL A 184 -0.70 13.96 21.61
C VAL A 184 -0.40 14.87 20.42
N VAL A 185 -1.12 15.97 20.25
CA VAL A 185 -0.85 16.94 19.17
C VAL A 185 0.57 17.52 19.30
N THR A 186 0.99 17.88 20.51
CA THR A 186 2.35 18.40 20.73
C THR A 186 3.42 17.36 20.36
N PHE A 187 3.20 16.09 20.69
CA PHE A 187 4.08 15.00 20.32
C PHE A 187 4.09 14.81 18.80
N ALA A 188 2.93 14.79 18.16
CA ALA A 188 2.77 14.68 16.71
C ALA A 188 3.55 15.76 15.97
N CYS A 189 3.38 17.05 16.33
CA CYS A 189 4.14 18.12 15.72
C CYS A 189 5.65 17.90 15.85
N LYS A 190 6.14 17.51 17.04
CA LYS A 190 7.58 17.24 17.25
C LYS A 190 8.08 16.08 16.39
N ARG A 191 7.29 15.02 16.20
CA ARG A 191 7.65 13.89 15.34
C ARG A 191 7.69 14.29 13.88
N LEU A 192 6.68 14.98 13.38
CA LEU A 192 6.67 15.52 12.02
C LEU A 192 7.96 16.30 11.71
N LYS A 193 8.37 17.21 12.62
CA LYS A 193 9.65 17.94 12.47
C LYS A 193 10.88 17.04 12.49
N LYS A 194 10.93 16.05 13.40
CA LYS A 194 12.07 15.12 13.51
C LYS A 194 12.29 14.37 12.20
N HIS A 195 11.21 14.00 11.52
CA HIS A 195 11.25 13.34 10.21
C HIS A 195 11.14 14.33 9.04
N LYS A 196 11.59 15.59 9.25
CA LYS A 196 11.73 16.65 8.24
C LYS A 196 10.45 17.03 7.49
N ILE A 197 9.28 16.79 8.08
CA ILE A 197 8.00 17.27 7.56
C ILE A 197 7.78 18.68 8.09
N THR A 198 7.94 19.67 7.21
CA THR A 198 7.87 21.10 7.57
C THR A 198 6.64 21.80 6.99
N GLU A 199 5.91 21.14 6.10
CA GLU A 199 4.62 21.63 5.61
C GLU A 199 3.57 21.67 6.72
N THR A 200 2.46 22.34 6.45
CA THR A 200 1.34 22.36 7.39
C THR A 200 0.62 21.03 7.36
N VAL A 201 0.49 20.40 8.52
CA VAL A 201 -0.26 19.14 8.73
C VAL A 201 -1.40 19.43 9.69
N ASN A 202 -2.63 19.11 9.28
CA ASN A 202 -3.77 19.18 10.18
C ASN A 202 -3.77 17.94 11.07
N VAL A 203 -4.07 18.12 12.35
CA VAL A 203 -4.26 17.03 13.31
C VAL A 203 -5.68 17.14 13.85
N GLU A 204 -6.54 16.25 13.40
CA GLU A 204 -7.90 16.10 13.88
C GLU A 204 -7.91 15.15 15.07
N ILE A 205 -8.50 15.60 16.18
CA ILE A 205 -8.69 14.79 17.38
C ILE A 205 -10.17 14.47 17.50
N ALA A 206 -10.49 13.18 17.64
CA ALA A 206 -11.81 12.72 18.00
C ALA A 206 -11.77 11.89 19.29
N GLU A 207 -12.91 11.78 19.95
CA GLU A 207 -13.13 10.91 21.09
C GLU A 207 -13.77 9.61 20.64
N TRP A 208 -13.22 8.47 21.06
CA TRP A 208 -13.87 7.18 20.90
C TRP A 208 -15.00 7.05 21.92
N LEU A 209 -16.23 6.96 21.42
CA LEU A 209 -17.42 6.84 22.25
C LEU A 209 -17.69 5.38 22.64
N PRO A 210 -18.09 5.11 23.90
CA PRO A 210 -18.51 3.77 24.31
C PRO A 210 -19.82 3.36 23.62
N GLY A 211 -19.84 2.17 23.02
CA GLY A 211 -21.02 1.60 22.36
C GLY A 211 -20.68 0.42 21.45
N PRO A 212 -21.67 -0.33 20.94
CA PRO A 212 -21.43 -1.36 19.94
C PRO A 212 -20.99 -0.72 18.62
N GLY A 213 -19.81 -1.08 18.12
CA GLY A 213 -19.25 -0.55 16.87
C GLY A 213 -18.24 0.58 17.08
N TYR A 214 -17.67 1.07 15.97
CA TYR A 214 -16.70 2.15 16.00
C TYR A 214 -17.40 3.50 15.82
N HIS A 215 -17.53 4.25 16.92
CA HIS A 215 -18.14 5.57 16.94
C HIS A 215 -17.17 6.59 17.49
N VAL A 216 -16.92 7.64 16.71
CA VAL A 216 -16.05 8.75 17.12
C VAL A 216 -16.80 10.08 17.07
N ARG A 217 -16.50 10.97 18.01
CA ARG A 217 -16.98 12.35 18.01
C ARG A 217 -15.79 13.28 17.83
N LYS A 218 -15.73 13.99 16.70
CA LYS A 218 -14.72 15.02 16.47
C LYS A 218 -14.75 16.05 17.59
N LEU A 219 -13.59 16.31 18.19
CA LEU A 219 -13.42 17.26 19.28
C LEU A 219 -12.78 18.55 18.79
N SER A 220 -11.69 18.45 18.03
CA SER A 220 -10.90 19.61 17.63
C SER A 220 -10.05 19.33 16.40
N THR A 221 -9.60 20.40 15.75
CA THR A 221 -8.59 20.35 14.69
C THR A 221 -7.48 21.33 15.04
N TRP A 222 -6.24 20.86 14.94
CA TRP A 222 -5.03 21.61 15.22
C TRP A 222 -4.19 21.65 13.95
N ALA A 223 -3.31 22.65 13.82
CA ALA A 223 -2.34 22.70 12.74
C ALA A 223 -0.92 22.54 13.33
N CYS A 224 -0.14 21.63 12.76
CA CYS A 224 1.29 21.51 12.99
C CYS A 224 2.04 22.16 11.83
N LYS A 225 2.98 23.06 12.11
CA LYS A 225 3.93 23.60 11.13
C LYS A 225 5.31 23.71 11.73
N SER A 226 6.31 23.16 11.05
CA SER A 226 7.72 23.20 11.51
C SER A 226 7.94 22.71 12.96
N GLY A 227 7.10 21.78 13.40
CA GLY A 227 7.14 21.16 14.72
C GLY A 227 6.50 21.92 15.87
N SER A 228 5.69 22.93 15.56
CA SER A 228 4.92 23.67 16.54
C SER A 228 3.45 23.67 16.17
N ILE A 229 2.61 23.69 17.20
CA ILE A 229 1.19 23.99 17.05
C ILE A 229 1.10 25.44 16.59
N VAL A 230 0.47 25.66 15.46
CA VAL A 230 0.08 26.99 15.00
C VAL A 230 -1.38 27.18 15.40
N THR A 231 -1.62 28.20 16.22
CA THR A 231 -2.97 28.70 16.47
C THR A 231 -3.55 29.21 15.14
N PRO A 232 -4.84 28.95 14.85
CA PRO A 232 -5.53 29.62 13.77
C PRO A 232 -5.40 31.14 13.85
#